data_AF-A0A090WJQ8-F1
#
_entry.id   AF-A0A090WJQ8-F1
#
_cell.length_a   1.000
_cell.length_b   1.000
_cell.length_c   1.000
_cell.angle_alpha   90.00
_cell.angle_beta   90.00
_cell.angle_gamma   90.00
#
_symmetry.space_group_name_H-M   'P 1'
#
loop_
_entity.id
_entity.type
_entity.pdbx_description
1 polymer ?
#
loop_
_entity_poly.entity_id
_entity_poly.type
_entity_poly.pdbx_seq_one_letter_code
_entity_poly.pdbx_strand_id
1 'polypeptide(L)'
;MNDQNLDVLLKPQIWIGRGSYTGEINLKTEDDWKVLEDSYTDYIMKFVNIAASENVAMFCIGTELDSFVELRPPILDQLIHKIRSIYKGKLTYAGNWDSYKNVHFWEQLDYIGVDAYFPVSKEKTPHPLTIQESWKKWVDELSTLSRKLNKKILFAEYGYISADYAGLEPWKNAGEDRLENQKAQAILLQGLYDAVWKEEWFAGGFLWKHHAEDSRHRDFSKRFTTQGKEGEKVVAKNYLQIRN
;
A
#
# COMPACT_ATOMS: atom_id res chain seq x y z
N MET A 1 10.56 14.70 10.28
CA MET A 1 9.14 14.58 9.87
C MET A 1 8.23 15.13 10.96
N ASN A 2 8.37 14.66 12.20
CA ASN A 2 7.65 15.23 13.36
C ASN A 2 7.85 16.75 13.50
N ASP A 3 9.08 17.26 13.38
CA ASP A 3 9.35 18.73 13.43
C ASP A 3 8.67 19.52 12.29
N GLN A 4 8.23 18.84 11.24
CA GLN A 4 7.49 19.41 10.11
C GLN A 4 5.98 19.16 10.24
N ASN A 5 5.50 18.68 11.40
CA ASN A 5 4.12 18.29 11.67
C ASN A 5 3.58 17.25 10.68
N LEU A 6 4.44 16.31 10.26
CA LEU A 6 4.04 15.18 9.42
C LEU A 6 3.90 13.92 10.27
N ASP A 7 2.70 13.35 10.25
CA ASP A 7 2.47 12.01 10.78
C ASP A 7 3.19 10.97 9.93
N VAL A 8 3.75 9.96 10.60
CA VAL A 8 4.57 8.92 9.98
C VAL A 8 3.87 7.56 10.09
N LEU A 9 3.83 6.83 8.96
CA LEU A 9 3.63 5.39 8.94
C LEU A 9 5.00 4.71 8.83
N LEU A 10 5.39 3.94 9.86
CA LEU A 10 6.55 3.07 9.77
C LEU A 10 6.12 1.70 9.21
N LYS A 11 6.61 1.35 8.01
CA LYS A 11 6.28 0.13 7.26
C LYS A 11 7.55 -0.70 6.99
N PRO A 12 8.05 -1.50 7.96
CA PRO A 12 9.16 -2.42 7.71
C PRO A 12 8.70 -3.55 6.78
N GLN A 13 9.38 -3.70 5.64
CA GLN A 13 9.09 -4.74 4.64
C GLN A 13 10.20 -5.79 4.60
N ILE A 14 9.86 -7.01 4.18
CA ILE A 14 10.82 -8.04 3.83
C ILE A 14 10.87 -8.20 2.31
N TRP A 15 12.01 -8.60 1.78
CA TRP A 15 12.20 -8.87 0.35
C TRP A 15 12.81 -10.26 0.19
N ILE A 16 12.25 -11.05 -0.72
CA ILE A 16 12.83 -12.34 -1.09
C ILE A 16 13.82 -12.10 -2.22
N GLY A 17 15.00 -12.71 -2.10
CA GLY A 17 16.03 -12.63 -3.13
C GLY A 17 15.49 -13.03 -4.51
N ARG A 18 16.04 -12.42 -5.56
CA ARG A 18 15.64 -12.64 -6.97
C ARG A 18 14.24 -12.15 -7.34
N GLY A 19 13.59 -11.35 -6.49
CA GLY A 19 12.34 -10.65 -6.82
C GLY A 19 11.10 -11.53 -6.73
N SER A 20 11.16 -12.65 -5.98
CA SER A 20 9.98 -13.44 -5.67
C SER A 20 9.00 -12.63 -4.81
N TYR A 21 7.71 -12.78 -5.11
CA TYR A 21 6.63 -12.15 -4.36
C TYR A 21 6.55 -12.73 -2.95
N THR A 22 6.44 -11.87 -1.94
CA THR A 22 6.41 -12.27 -0.53
C THR A 22 5.14 -13.03 -0.16
N GLY A 23 4.05 -12.85 -0.91
CA GLY A 23 2.81 -13.56 -0.63
C GLY A 23 2.88 -15.04 -0.96
N GLU A 24 3.87 -15.48 -1.73
CA GLU A 24 4.07 -16.88 -2.16
C GLU A 24 5.09 -17.65 -1.30
N ILE A 25 5.46 -17.14 -0.12
CA ILE A 25 6.36 -17.85 0.79
C ILE A 25 5.76 -19.21 1.14
N ASN A 26 6.45 -20.27 0.75
CA ASN A 26 6.06 -21.64 1.06
C ASN A 26 7.28 -22.45 1.50
N LEU A 27 7.43 -22.62 2.81
CA LEU A 27 8.52 -23.41 3.39
C LEU A 27 8.11 -24.88 3.52
N LYS A 28 9.09 -25.78 3.39
CA LYS A 28 8.84 -27.22 3.27
C LYS A 28 8.58 -27.91 4.61
N THR A 29 9.10 -27.36 5.71
CA THR A 29 9.04 -28.00 7.02
C THR A 29 8.52 -27.04 8.08
N GLU A 30 7.88 -27.59 9.11
CA GLU A 30 7.39 -26.80 10.26
C GLU A 30 8.53 -26.12 11.02
N ASP A 31 9.72 -26.75 11.08
CA ASP A 31 10.90 -26.15 11.71
C ASP A 31 11.36 -24.90 10.95
N ASP A 32 11.37 -24.93 9.61
CA ASP A 32 11.70 -23.76 8.79
C ASP A 32 10.67 -22.64 8.99
N TRP A 33 9.39 -23.01 9.06
CA TRP A 33 8.31 -22.05 9.36
C TRP A 33 8.50 -21.39 10.72
N LYS A 34 8.79 -22.17 11.75
CA LYS A 34 9.05 -21.62 13.08
C LYS A 34 10.23 -20.65 13.10
N VAL A 35 11.32 -20.97 12.40
CA VAL A 35 12.46 -20.06 12.25
C VAL A 35 12.05 -18.75 11.58
N LEU A 36 11.22 -18.81 10.52
CA LEU A 36 10.72 -17.60 9.86
C LEU A 36 9.78 -16.80 10.79
N GLU A 37 8.90 -17.46 11.53
CA GLU A 37 7.96 -16.82 12.46
C GLU A 37 8.66 -16.08 13.60
N ASP A 38 9.64 -16.74 14.22
CA ASP A 38 10.43 -16.18 15.32
C ASP A 38 11.28 -15.00 14.80
N SER A 39 11.96 -15.18 13.66
CA SER A 39 12.80 -14.11 13.08
C SER A 39 11.98 -12.92 12.57
N TYR A 40 10.79 -13.15 12.01
CA TYR A 40 9.87 -12.09 11.60
C TYR A 40 9.36 -11.31 12.81
N THR A 41 8.96 -12.00 13.88
CA THR A 41 8.54 -11.37 15.13
C THR A 41 9.65 -10.49 15.70
N ASP A 42 10.86 -11.01 15.81
CA ASP A 42 12.01 -10.25 16.32
C ASP A 42 12.34 -9.05 15.44
N TYR A 43 12.26 -9.21 14.11
CA TYR A 43 12.46 -8.13 13.16
C TYR A 43 11.42 -7.02 13.35
N ILE A 44 10.13 -7.35 13.34
CA ILE A 44 9.06 -6.38 13.50
C ILE A 44 9.14 -5.68 14.86
N MET A 45 9.36 -6.42 15.95
CA MET A 45 9.43 -5.84 17.29
C MET A 45 10.59 -4.85 17.47
N LYS A 46 11.70 -4.97 16.73
CA LYS A 46 12.76 -3.94 16.71
C LYS A 46 12.22 -2.61 16.20
N PHE A 47 11.46 -2.61 15.10
CA PHE A 47 10.86 -1.39 14.56
C PHE A 47 9.69 -0.87 15.39
N VAL A 48 8.96 -1.75 16.07
CA VAL A 48 7.89 -1.35 17.01
C VAL A 48 8.47 -0.59 18.20
N ASN A 49 9.62 -1.04 18.73
CA ASN A 49 10.31 -0.31 19.80
C ASN A 49 10.72 1.10 19.34
N ILE A 50 11.22 1.24 18.11
CA ILE A 50 11.52 2.55 17.51
C ILE A 50 10.23 3.37 17.36
N ALA A 51 9.16 2.79 16.83
CA ALA A 51 7.89 3.47 16.67
C ALA A 51 7.32 3.97 18.01
N ALA A 52 7.48 3.18 19.08
CA ALA A 52 7.05 3.55 20.42
C ALA A 52 7.93 4.65 21.04
N SER A 53 9.27 4.58 20.90
CA SER A 53 10.17 5.61 21.45
C SER A 53 10.04 6.95 20.74
N GLU A 54 9.83 6.93 19.42
CA GLU A 54 9.73 8.12 18.58
C GLU A 54 8.29 8.65 18.43
N ASN A 55 7.33 8.05 19.13
CA ASN A 55 5.90 8.37 19.06
C ASN A 55 5.39 8.43 17.61
N VAL A 56 5.75 7.45 16.79
CA VAL A 56 5.28 7.33 15.41
C VAL A 56 3.75 7.18 15.41
N ALA A 57 3.07 7.89 14.52
CA ALA A 57 1.61 7.93 14.47
C ALA A 57 0.98 6.58 14.08
N MET A 58 1.60 5.88 13.13
CA MET A 58 1.10 4.61 12.61
C MET A 58 2.22 3.59 12.36
N PHE A 59 1.91 2.30 12.55
CA PHE A 59 2.80 1.19 12.27
C PHE A 59 2.11 0.13 11.41
N CYS A 60 2.78 -0.33 10.35
CA CYS A 60 2.31 -1.42 9.50
C CYS A 60 2.99 -2.72 9.93
N ILE A 61 2.20 -3.71 10.36
CA ILE A 61 2.71 -4.96 10.95
C ILE A 61 3.23 -5.96 9.92
N GLY A 62 3.00 -5.73 8.63
CA GLY A 62 3.36 -6.62 7.54
C GLY A 62 2.80 -6.16 6.21
N THR A 63 3.35 -6.69 5.12
CA THR A 63 3.04 -6.27 3.76
C THR A 63 3.04 -7.49 2.85
N GLU A 64 1.89 -7.77 2.23
CA GLU A 64 1.76 -8.79 1.19
C GLU A 64 2.34 -10.16 1.60
N LEU A 65 1.98 -10.62 2.81
CA LEU A 65 2.38 -11.90 3.39
C LEU A 65 1.25 -12.94 3.28
N ASP A 66 0.65 -13.07 2.09
CA ASP A 66 -0.58 -13.85 1.86
C ASP A 66 -0.50 -15.28 2.40
N SER A 67 0.58 -16.02 2.07
CA SER A 67 0.80 -17.37 2.60
C SER A 67 0.96 -17.40 4.12
N PHE A 68 1.52 -16.35 4.73
CA PHE A 68 1.64 -16.24 6.19
C PHE A 68 0.25 -16.04 6.84
N VAL A 69 -0.58 -15.19 6.23
CA VAL A 69 -1.97 -14.93 6.66
C VAL A 69 -2.82 -16.20 6.57
N GLU A 70 -2.65 -16.99 5.50
CA GLU A 70 -3.42 -18.20 5.25
C GLU A 70 -2.93 -19.39 6.07
N LEU A 71 -1.62 -19.66 6.05
CA LEU A 71 -1.05 -20.90 6.58
C LEU A 71 -0.62 -20.76 8.05
N ARG A 72 -0.39 -19.54 8.53
CA ARG A 72 0.10 -19.25 9.89
C ARG A 72 -0.75 -18.19 10.64
N PRO A 73 -2.08 -18.37 10.81
CA PRO A 73 -2.90 -17.40 11.56
C PRO A 73 -2.40 -17.05 12.98
N PRO A 74 -2.01 -18.01 13.85
CA PRO A 74 -1.78 -17.71 15.26
C PRO A 74 -0.63 -16.74 15.53
N ILE A 75 0.42 -16.74 14.70
CA ILE A 75 1.59 -15.89 14.90
C ILE A 75 1.27 -14.41 14.67
N LEU A 76 0.38 -14.08 13.73
CA LEU A 76 -0.02 -12.69 13.45
C LEU A 76 -0.89 -12.14 14.58
N ASP A 77 -1.82 -12.93 15.09
CA ASP A 77 -2.60 -12.57 16.28
C ASP A 77 -1.67 -12.29 17.48
N GLN A 78 -0.73 -13.20 17.76
CA GLN A 78 0.24 -13.03 18.84
C GLN A 78 1.13 -11.80 18.64
N LEU A 79 1.57 -11.55 17.41
CA LEU A 79 2.36 -10.37 17.06
C LEU A 79 1.58 -9.08 17.36
N ILE A 80 0.31 -8.99 16.94
CA ILE A 80 -0.54 -7.82 17.21
C ILE A 80 -0.67 -7.58 18.72
N HIS A 81 -0.90 -8.63 19.51
CA HIS A 81 -0.97 -8.52 20.97
C HIS A 81 0.35 -8.02 21.57
N LYS A 82 1.50 -8.57 21.13
CA LYS A 82 2.83 -8.11 21.56
C LYS A 82 3.04 -6.63 21.23
N ILE A 83 2.69 -6.20 20.03
CA ILE A 83 2.83 -4.81 19.59
C ILE A 83 1.98 -3.88 20.45
N ARG A 84 0.70 -4.20 20.66
CA ARG A 84 -0.23 -3.38 21.47
C ARG A 84 0.20 -3.22 22.93
N SER A 85 0.97 -4.18 23.45
CA SER A 85 1.48 -4.09 24.83
C SER A 85 2.40 -2.88 25.02
N ILE A 86 3.22 -2.53 24.02
CA ILE A 86 4.23 -1.46 24.11
C ILE A 86 3.93 -0.23 23.24
N TYR A 87 3.27 -0.39 22.10
CA TYR A 87 3.01 0.67 21.13
C TYR A 87 1.56 1.16 21.22
N LYS A 88 1.38 2.49 21.28
CA LYS A 88 0.07 3.14 21.49
C LYS A 88 -0.48 3.87 20.25
N GLY A 89 0.31 3.98 19.18
CA GLY A 89 -0.16 4.54 17.93
C GLY A 89 -1.07 3.60 17.16
N LYS A 90 -1.45 4.01 15.95
CA LYS A 90 -2.36 3.27 15.07
C LYS A 90 -1.67 2.07 14.42
N LEU A 91 -2.39 0.95 14.28
CA LEU A 91 -1.90 -0.24 13.59
C LEU A 91 -2.65 -0.50 12.29
N THR A 92 -1.92 -0.99 11.31
CA THR A 92 -2.48 -1.53 10.06
C THR A 92 -1.64 -2.70 9.55
N TYR A 93 -2.12 -3.37 8.51
CA TYR A 93 -1.44 -4.39 7.71
C TYR A 93 -1.68 -4.02 6.25
N ALA A 94 -0.70 -4.22 5.37
CA ALA A 94 -0.85 -3.91 3.96
C ALA A 94 -1.16 -5.18 3.17
N GLY A 95 -2.44 -5.43 2.90
CA GLY A 95 -2.88 -6.55 2.06
C GLY A 95 -2.82 -6.18 0.58
N ASN A 96 -2.42 -7.12 -0.27
CA ASN A 96 -2.39 -6.91 -1.71
C ASN A 96 -3.79 -6.63 -2.27
N TRP A 97 -3.89 -5.96 -3.42
CA TRP A 97 -5.15 -5.55 -4.04
C TRP A 97 -6.14 -6.70 -4.30
N ASP A 98 -5.66 -7.95 -4.41
CA ASP A 98 -6.48 -9.13 -4.66
C ASP A 98 -6.67 -10.04 -3.42
N SER A 99 -5.87 -9.84 -2.35
CA SER A 99 -5.85 -10.71 -1.17
C SER A 99 -6.34 -10.04 0.12
N TYR A 100 -6.44 -8.71 0.17
CA TYR A 100 -6.78 -7.96 1.40
C TYR A 100 -8.08 -8.41 2.10
N LYS A 101 -9.02 -8.99 1.37
CA LYS A 101 -10.28 -9.53 1.90
C LYS A 101 -10.11 -10.81 2.73
N ASN A 102 -8.99 -11.51 2.56
CA ASN A 102 -8.70 -12.80 3.20
C ASN A 102 -8.03 -12.63 4.59
N VAL A 103 -7.67 -11.41 4.95
CA VAL A 103 -7.02 -11.10 6.22
C VAL A 103 -8.03 -11.21 7.37
N HIS A 104 -7.80 -12.16 8.28
CA HIS A 104 -8.73 -12.52 9.35
C HIS A 104 -8.65 -11.61 10.59
N PHE A 105 -7.54 -10.90 10.78
CA PHE A 105 -7.26 -10.13 12.00
C PHE A 105 -7.57 -8.63 11.89
N TRP A 106 -8.32 -8.19 10.86
CA TRP A 106 -8.65 -6.76 10.70
C TRP A 106 -9.29 -6.13 11.93
N GLU A 107 -10.11 -6.88 12.67
CA GLU A 107 -10.77 -6.43 13.91
C GLU A 107 -9.79 -5.91 14.97
N GLN A 108 -8.56 -6.44 15.00
CA GLN A 108 -7.51 -6.06 15.95
C GLN A 108 -6.70 -4.81 15.51
N LEU A 109 -6.91 -4.34 14.28
CA LEU A 109 -6.20 -3.21 13.67
C LEU A 109 -7.06 -1.94 13.65
N ASP A 110 -6.42 -0.77 13.51
CA ASP A 110 -7.12 0.51 13.43
C ASP A 110 -7.64 0.81 12.01
N TYR A 111 -6.92 0.33 10.99
CA TYR A 111 -7.27 0.52 9.58
C TYR A 111 -7.14 -0.79 8.80
N ILE A 112 -8.03 -0.97 7.84
CA ILE A 112 -7.88 -1.98 6.78
C ILE A 112 -6.91 -1.40 5.76
N GLY A 113 -5.67 -1.89 5.74
CA GLY A 113 -4.63 -1.40 4.84
C GLY A 113 -4.62 -2.19 3.54
N VAL A 114 -4.61 -1.48 2.41
CA VAL A 114 -4.63 -2.07 1.07
C VAL A 114 -3.49 -1.48 0.24
N ASP A 115 -2.70 -2.33 -0.39
CA ASP A 115 -1.77 -1.95 -1.45
C ASP A 115 -2.57 -1.93 -2.77
N ALA A 116 -3.07 -0.74 -3.12
CA ALA A 116 -4.21 -0.52 -4.00
C ALA A 116 -3.84 -0.46 -5.50
N TYR A 117 -3.13 -1.46 -6.00
CA TYR A 117 -2.72 -1.57 -7.41
C TYR A 117 -3.80 -2.20 -8.31
N PHE A 118 -5.04 -1.73 -8.20
CA PHE A 118 -6.20 -2.28 -8.92
C PHE A 118 -6.12 -2.08 -10.45
N PRO A 119 -6.28 -3.14 -11.27
CA PRO A 119 -6.44 -3.00 -12.71
C PRO A 119 -7.68 -2.16 -13.07
N VAL A 120 -7.47 -1.09 -13.83
CA VAL A 120 -8.53 -0.13 -14.18
C VAL A 120 -8.53 0.29 -15.66
N SER A 121 -7.56 -0.16 -16.47
CA SER A 121 -7.60 0.10 -17.92
C SER A 121 -6.67 -0.82 -18.70
N LYS A 122 -7.10 -1.22 -19.91
CA LYS A 122 -6.24 -1.91 -20.89
C LYS A 122 -5.70 -0.97 -21.97
N GLU A 123 -6.02 0.32 -21.88
CA GLU A 123 -5.65 1.31 -22.88
C GLU A 123 -4.21 1.79 -22.69
N LYS A 124 -3.56 2.18 -23.80
CA LYS A 124 -2.22 2.75 -23.81
C LYS A 124 -2.15 4.02 -22.96
N THR A 125 -3.05 4.96 -23.26
CA THR A 125 -3.35 6.15 -22.46
C THR A 125 -4.83 6.07 -22.12
N PRO A 126 -5.21 5.86 -20.85
CA PRO A 126 -6.62 5.69 -20.50
C PRO A 126 -7.46 6.93 -20.77
N HIS A 127 -8.70 6.73 -21.19
CA HIS A 127 -9.72 7.76 -21.20
C HIS A 127 -10.30 7.96 -19.78
N PRO A 128 -10.53 9.20 -19.31
CA PRO A 128 -11.07 9.46 -17.96
C PRO A 128 -12.38 8.72 -17.65
N LEU A 129 -13.31 8.64 -18.61
CA LEU A 129 -14.56 7.90 -18.43
C LEU A 129 -14.34 6.39 -18.24
N THR A 130 -13.34 5.79 -18.90
CA THR A 130 -12.97 4.39 -18.69
C THR A 130 -12.52 4.15 -17.25
N ILE A 131 -11.73 5.10 -16.71
CA ILE A 131 -11.22 5.01 -15.34
C ILE A 131 -12.36 5.17 -14.32
N GLN A 132 -13.24 6.16 -14.52
CA GLN A 132 -14.41 6.35 -13.68
C GLN A 132 -15.29 5.09 -13.61
N GLU A 133 -15.57 4.47 -14.75
CA GLU A 133 -16.38 3.25 -14.79
C GLU A 133 -15.67 2.08 -14.09
N SER A 134 -14.39 1.89 -14.36
CA SER A 134 -13.60 0.77 -13.81
C SER A 134 -13.46 0.83 -12.29
N TRP A 135 -13.41 2.04 -11.71
CA TRP A 135 -13.33 2.22 -10.26
C TRP A 135 -14.63 1.87 -9.53
N LYS A 136 -15.81 1.87 -10.18
CA LYS A 136 -17.08 1.60 -9.50
C LYS A 136 -17.08 0.26 -8.76
N LYS A 137 -16.57 -0.80 -9.39
CA LYS A 137 -16.45 -2.11 -8.76
C LYS A 137 -15.58 -2.05 -7.50
N TRP A 138 -14.43 -1.38 -7.57
CA TRP A 138 -13.48 -1.30 -6.47
C TRP A 138 -14.02 -0.44 -5.32
N VAL A 139 -14.70 0.66 -5.63
CA VAL A 139 -15.41 1.49 -4.64
C VAL A 139 -16.49 0.68 -3.91
N ASP A 140 -17.29 -0.11 -4.63
CA ASP A 140 -18.31 -0.97 -4.02
C ASP A 140 -17.69 -2.04 -3.11
N GLU A 141 -16.64 -2.71 -3.58
CA GLU A 141 -15.94 -3.74 -2.82
C GLU A 141 -15.28 -3.20 -1.53
N LEU A 142 -14.55 -2.08 -1.65
CA LEU A 142 -13.88 -1.42 -0.53
C LEU A 142 -14.88 -0.87 0.49
N SER A 143 -15.93 -0.19 0.02
CA SER A 143 -16.95 0.38 0.90
C SER A 143 -17.75 -0.71 1.62
N THR A 144 -18.02 -1.83 0.95
CA THR A 144 -18.70 -2.98 1.56
C THR A 144 -17.85 -3.63 2.64
N LEU A 145 -16.55 -3.83 2.41
CA LEU A 145 -15.65 -4.36 3.43
C LEU A 145 -15.54 -3.40 4.63
N SER A 146 -15.39 -2.10 4.35
CA SER A 146 -15.31 -1.06 5.37
C SER A 146 -16.54 -1.05 6.27
N ARG A 147 -17.75 -1.07 5.68
CA ARG A 147 -19.02 -1.14 6.43
C ARG A 147 -19.13 -2.44 7.22
N LYS A 148 -18.78 -3.58 6.62
CA LYS A 148 -18.86 -4.90 7.27
C LYS A 148 -18.03 -4.97 8.55
N LEU A 149 -16.81 -4.41 8.52
CA LEU A 149 -15.87 -4.46 9.63
C LEU A 149 -15.91 -3.19 10.51
N ASN A 150 -16.75 -2.22 10.15
CA ASN A 150 -16.81 -0.89 10.77
C ASN A 150 -15.43 -0.24 10.93
N LYS A 151 -14.63 -0.26 9.86
CA LYS A 151 -13.26 0.27 9.84
C LYS A 151 -12.98 0.99 8.53
N LYS A 152 -12.25 2.10 8.60
CA LYS A 152 -11.84 2.83 7.40
C LYS A 152 -10.77 2.08 6.61
N ILE A 153 -10.83 2.23 5.29
CA ILE A 153 -9.81 1.75 4.37
C ILE A 153 -8.67 2.78 4.32
N LEU A 154 -7.44 2.31 4.47
CA LEU A 154 -6.22 3.08 4.23
C LEU A 154 -5.51 2.48 3.03
N PHE A 155 -5.17 3.27 2.02
CA PHE A 155 -4.26 2.79 0.98
C PHE A 155 -2.83 2.84 1.51
N ALA A 156 -2.33 1.69 1.96
CA ALA A 156 -0.98 1.54 2.48
C ALA A 156 0.07 1.75 1.38
N GLU A 157 -0.31 1.46 0.13
CA GLU A 157 0.35 1.91 -1.09
C GLU A 157 -0.69 2.22 -2.16
N TYR A 158 -0.42 3.20 -3.01
CA TYR A 158 -1.11 3.37 -4.28
C TYR A 158 -0.21 4.11 -5.26
N GLY A 159 -0.43 3.92 -6.56
CA GLY A 159 0.31 4.64 -7.58
C GLY A 159 0.26 3.95 -8.93
N TYR A 160 0.80 4.63 -9.93
CA TYR A 160 0.88 4.14 -11.30
C TYR A 160 2.24 4.52 -11.89
N ILE A 161 2.79 3.67 -12.75
CA ILE A 161 3.96 4.01 -13.56
C ILE A 161 3.63 5.11 -14.58
N SER A 162 4.60 5.91 -14.97
CA SER A 162 4.50 6.91 -16.05
C SER A 162 4.89 6.31 -17.40
N ALA A 163 4.20 5.24 -17.78
CA ALA A 163 4.41 4.53 -19.03
C ALA A 163 3.09 4.08 -19.64
N ASP A 164 3.14 3.69 -20.92
CA ASP A 164 2.00 3.10 -21.61
C ASP A 164 1.41 1.92 -20.82
N TYR A 165 0.09 1.77 -20.87
CA TYR A 165 -0.65 0.67 -20.21
C TYR A 165 -0.48 0.63 -18.68
N ALA A 166 -0.23 1.78 -18.05
CA ALA A 166 -0.05 1.89 -16.60
C ALA A 166 -1.25 1.39 -15.76
N GLY A 167 -2.47 1.38 -16.34
CA GLY A 167 -3.68 0.90 -15.67
C GLY A 167 -3.93 -0.61 -15.78
N LEU A 168 -3.10 -1.35 -16.53
CA LEU A 168 -3.33 -2.76 -16.87
C LEU A 168 -2.91 -3.71 -15.74
N GLU A 169 -1.66 -3.54 -15.28
CA GLU A 169 -1.07 -4.28 -14.15
C GLU A 169 -0.32 -3.26 -13.30
N PRO A 170 -1.02 -2.44 -12.50
CA PRO A 170 -0.44 -1.26 -11.86
C PRO A 170 0.71 -1.56 -10.89
N TRP A 171 0.82 -2.80 -10.41
CA TRP A 171 1.93 -3.25 -9.55
C TRP A 171 3.24 -3.46 -10.32
N LYS A 172 3.21 -3.57 -11.66
CA LYS A 172 4.41 -3.85 -12.46
C LYS A 172 5.19 -2.58 -12.80
N ASN A 173 6.50 -2.72 -12.81
CA ASN A 173 7.39 -1.74 -13.43
C ASN A 173 7.25 -1.79 -14.96
N ALA A 174 7.48 -0.65 -15.63
CA ALA A 174 7.60 -0.60 -17.07
C ALA A 174 8.84 -1.40 -17.56
N GLY A 175 8.63 -2.30 -18.52
CA GLY A 175 9.71 -2.89 -19.30
C GLY A 175 10.20 -1.95 -20.41
N GLU A 176 11.15 -2.43 -21.21
CA GLU A 176 11.67 -1.69 -22.37
C GLU A 176 10.61 -1.52 -23.48
N ASP A 177 9.64 -2.42 -23.52
CA ASP A 177 8.51 -2.48 -24.47
C ASP A 177 7.46 -1.38 -24.27
N ARG A 178 7.49 -0.67 -23.13
CA ARG A 178 6.53 0.41 -22.81
C ARG A 178 7.20 1.77 -22.94
N LEU A 179 6.60 2.70 -23.67
CA LEU A 179 7.12 4.07 -23.80
C LEU A 179 6.72 4.92 -22.58
N GLU A 180 7.48 5.99 -22.34
CA GLU A 180 7.13 6.99 -21.32
C GLU A 180 5.78 7.63 -21.64
N ASN A 181 4.94 7.77 -20.62
CA ASN A 181 3.60 8.32 -20.75
C ASN A 181 3.14 8.93 -19.41
N GLN A 182 3.57 10.17 -19.15
CA GLN A 182 3.19 10.89 -17.92
C GLN A 182 1.68 11.19 -17.88
N LYS A 183 1.06 11.41 -19.04
CA LYS A 183 -0.38 11.65 -19.16
C LYS A 183 -1.21 10.45 -18.68
N ALA A 184 -0.78 9.22 -18.98
CA ALA A 184 -1.44 8.02 -18.46
C ALA A 184 -1.41 7.98 -16.93
N GLN A 185 -0.24 8.23 -16.31
CA GLN A 185 -0.11 8.31 -14.85
C GLN A 185 -1.03 9.40 -14.27
N ALA A 186 -1.05 10.59 -14.87
CA ALA A 186 -1.87 11.70 -14.40
C ALA A 186 -3.38 11.40 -14.47
N ILE A 187 -3.86 10.80 -15.56
CA ILE A 187 -5.28 10.42 -15.72
C ILE A 187 -5.67 9.35 -14.70
N LEU A 188 -4.82 8.33 -14.52
CA LEU A 188 -5.06 7.24 -13.57
C LEU A 188 -5.10 7.75 -12.12
N LEU A 189 -4.15 8.60 -11.73
CA LEU A 189 -4.15 9.24 -10.41
C LEU A 189 -5.38 10.11 -10.20
N GLN A 190 -5.77 10.93 -11.19
CA GLN A 190 -6.97 11.77 -11.05
C GLN A 190 -8.22 10.91 -10.88
N GLY A 191 -8.37 9.84 -11.65
CA GLY A 191 -9.49 8.92 -11.52
C GLY A 191 -9.54 8.18 -10.19
N LEU A 192 -8.38 7.82 -9.60
CA LEU A 192 -8.30 7.29 -8.24
C LEU A 192 -8.81 8.33 -7.23
N TYR A 193 -8.32 9.57 -7.30
CA TYR A 193 -8.77 10.63 -6.39
C TYR A 193 -10.26 10.93 -6.53
N ASP A 194 -10.78 10.99 -7.77
CA ASP A 194 -12.20 11.21 -8.02
C ASP A 194 -13.06 10.07 -7.45
N ALA A 195 -12.55 8.84 -7.44
CA ALA A 195 -13.29 7.66 -6.98
C ALA A 195 -13.35 7.50 -5.45
N VAL A 196 -12.29 7.84 -4.71
CA VAL A 196 -12.20 7.50 -3.28
C VAL A 196 -11.90 8.67 -2.34
N TRP A 197 -11.40 9.80 -2.82
CA TRP A 197 -10.81 10.81 -1.93
C TRP A 197 -11.82 11.49 -1.00
N LYS A 198 -13.08 11.59 -1.44
CA LYS A 198 -14.20 12.19 -0.69
C LYS A 198 -15.08 11.18 0.04
N GLU A 199 -14.75 9.90 -0.05
CA GLU A 199 -15.53 8.85 0.57
C GLU A 199 -15.27 8.80 2.09
N GLU A 200 -16.33 8.77 2.91
CA GLU A 200 -16.22 8.79 4.38
C GLU A 200 -15.51 7.54 4.94
N TRP A 201 -15.65 6.41 4.24
CA TRP A 201 -15.01 5.14 4.56
C TRP A 201 -13.51 5.13 4.24
N PHE A 202 -12.99 6.15 3.54
CA PHE A 202 -11.59 6.21 3.12
C PHE A 202 -10.73 7.11 4.03
N ALA A 203 -9.68 6.55 4.62
CA ALA A 203 -8.77 7.25 5.53
C ALA A 203 -7.70 8.09 4.82
N GLY A 204 -7.46 7.86 3.52
CA GLY A 204 -6.33 8.43 2.78
C GLY A 204 -5.32 7.34 2.40
N GLY A 205 -4.10 7.72 2.05
CA GLY A 205 -3.07 6.74 1.73
C GLY A 205 -1.69 7.30 1.43
N PHE A 206 -0.78 6.38 1.09
CA PHE A 206 0.63 6.64 0.84
C PHE A 206 0.96 6.40 -0.64
N LEU A 207 1.33 7.47 -1.34
CA LEU A 207 1.70 7.40 -2.75
C LEU A 207 3.05 6.69 -2.91
N TRP A 208 3.08 5.64 -3.72
CA TRP A 208 4.30 4.98 -4.16
C TRP A 208 4.83 5.68 -5.42
N LYS A 209 6.01 6.29 -5.41
CA LYS A 209 6.82 6.64 -4.23
C LYS A 209 7.58 7.92 -4.45
N HIS A 210 7.95 8.57 -3.36
CA HIS A 210 8.83 9.73 -3.38
C HIS A 210 10.28 9.30 -3.11
N HIS A 211 11.22 9.89 -3.84
CA HIS A 211 12.64 9.61 -3.76
C HIS A 211 13.38 10.81 -3.16
N ALA A 212 14.36 10.55 -2.30
CA ALA A 212 15.27 11.58 -1.79
C ALA A 212 16.10 12.17 -2.93
N GLU A 213 16.46 13.46 -2.82
CA GLU A 213 17.12 14.21 -3.89
C GLU A 213 18.47 13.62 -4.33
N ASP A 214 19.17 12.92 -3.45
CA ASP A 214 20.46 12.26 -3.69
C ASP A 214 20.33 10.90 -4.39
N SER A 215 19.13 10.34 -4.48
CA SER A 215 18.88 9.02 -5.09
C SER A 215 18.65 9.05 -6.62
N ARG A 216 18.90 10.19 -7.27
CA ARG A 216 18.63 10.47 -8.70
C ARG A 216 19.58 9.81 -9.72
N HIS A 217 20.39 8.83 -9.32
CA HIS A 217 21.28 8.12 -10.25
C HIS A 217 20.56 7.12 -11.20
N ARG A 218 19.24 7.02 -11.12
CA ARG A 218 18.44 6.07 -11.90
C ARG A 218 17.46 6.81 -12.81
N ASP A 219 17.18 6.22 -13.98
CA ASP A 219 16.11 6.72 -14.85
C ASP A 219 14.74 6.46 -14.21
N PHE A 220 14.07 7.55 -13.86
CA PHE A 220 12.74 7.55 -13.27
C PHE A 220 11.64 7.91 -14.27
N SER A 221 11.96 8.17 -15.54
CA SER A 221 11.02 8.61 -16.59
C SER A 221 9.75 7.76 -16.66
N LYS A 222 9.89 6.44 -16.55
CA LYS A 222 8.80 5.44 -16.59
C LYS A 222 8.37 4.90 -15.23
N ARG A 223 8.95 5.37 -14.13
CA ARG A 223 8.74 4.81 -12.79
C ARG A 223 7.54 5.43 -12.08
N PHE A 224 7.17 4.83 -10.96
CA PHE A 224 6.03 5.20 -10.13
C PHE A 224 6.07 6.64 -9.58
N THR A 225 7.27 7.17 -9.28
CA THR A 225 7.38 8.53 -8.75
C THR A 225 6.69 9.55 -9.64
N THR A 226 6.00 10.49 -9.02
CA THR A 226 5.37 11.62 -9.69
C THR A 226 6.29 12.83 -9.79
N GLN A 227 7.42 12.84 -9.06
CA GLN A 227 8.34 13.98 -8.98
C GLN A 227 8.76 14.48 -10.37
N GLY A 228 8.50 15.76 -10.64
CA GLY A 228 8.84 16.42 -11.90
C GLY A 228 7.94 16.06 -13.08
N LYS A 229 6.83 15.34 -12.86
CA LYS A 229 5.93 14.84 -13.91
C LYS A 229 4.54 15.46 -13.82
N GLU A 230 3.73 15.26 -14.86
CA GLU A 230 2.31 15.67 -14.85
C GLU A 230 1.53 15.13 -13.63
N GLY A 231 1.85 13.91 -13.17
CA GLY A 231 1.24 13.31 -11.99
C GLY A 231 1.45 14.10 -10.69
N GLU A 232 2.55 14.83 -10.54
CA GLU A 232 2.80 15.64 -9.33
C GLU A 232 1.76 16.74 -9.17
N LYS A 233 1.39 17.39 -10.28
CA LYS A 233 0.37 18.44 -10.29
C LYS A 233 -1.00 17.90 -9.87
N VAL A 234 -1.32 16.67 -10.30
CA VAL A 234 -2.55 15.98 -9.90
C VAL A 234 -2.55 15.67 -8.41
N VAL A 235 -1.46 15.11 -7.89
CA VAL A 235 -1.31 14.80 -6.45
C VAL A 235 -1.45 16.07 -5.62
N ALA A 236 -0.68 17.11 -5.94
CA ALA A 236 -0.69 18.38 -5.22
C ALA A 236 -2.09 19.02 -5.19
N LYS A 237 -2.78 19.07 -6.34
CA LYS A 237 -4.14 19.60 -6.44
C LYS A 237 -5.14 18.87 -5.54
N ASN A 238 -5.04 17.54 -5.42
CA ASN A 238 -6.01 16.76 -4.65
C ASN A 238 -5.69 16.74 -3.14
N TYR A 239 -4.42 16.80 -2.74
CA TYR A 239 -4.05 16.92 -1.32
C TYR A 239 -4.29 18.32 -0.75
N LEU A 240 -4.28 19.37 -1.58
CA LEU A 240 -4.62 20.73 -1.16
C LEU A 240 -6.14 20.97 -1.01
N GLN A 241 -6.98 20.06 -1.49
CA GLN A 241 -8.42 20.13 -1.25
C GLN A 241 -8.70 19.70 0.19
N ILE A 242 -9.31 20.58 0.98
CA ILE A 242 -9.75 20.29 2.34
C ILE A 242 -10.71 19.10 2.28
N ARG A 243 -10.38 18.00 2.97
CA ARG A 243 -11.33 16.93 3.25
C ARG A 243 -12.21 17.44 4.39
N ASN A 244 -13.50 17.66 4.09
CA ASN A 244 -14.50 18.01 5.09
C ASN A 244 -14.66 16.88 6.11
#